data_AF-A0A609IZU6-F1
#
_entry.id   AF-A0A609IZU6-F1
#
_cell.length_a   1.000
_cell.length_b   1.000
_cell.length_c   1.000
_cell.angle_alpha   90.00
_cell.angle_beta   90.00
_cell.angle_gamma   90.00
#
_symmetry.space_group_name_H-M   'P 1'
#
loop_
_entity.id
_entity.type
_entity.pdbx_description
1 polymer ?
#
loop_
_entity_poly.entity_id
_entity_poly.type
_entity_poly.pdbx_seq_one_letter_code
_entity_poly.pdbx_strand_id
1 'polypeptide(L)' 'MMKPVKRLYLSTDEIHLADASLVLELNSCGRGFITAQTTTDYTGKLVRLDVGYSGLLLRWFTGYVERSQPAENGYQRL' A
#
# COMPACT_ATOMS: atom_id res chain seq x y z
N MET A 1 0.19 19.91 -15.53
CA MET A 1 -0.58 18.65 -15.41
C MET A 1 -0.58 18.24 -13.94
N MET A 2 -1.72 17.92 -13.33
CA MET A 2 -1.78 17.55 -11.91
C MET A 2 -1.25 16.12 -11.72
N LYS A 3 -0.27 15.94 -10.83
CA LYS A 3 0.28 14.62 -10.50
C LYS A 3 -0.51 14.00 -9.34
N PRO A 4 -0.98 12.75 -9.45
CA PRO A 4 -1.63 12.09 -8.33
C PRO A 4 -0.63 11.86 -7.19
N VAL A 5 -1.11 12.02 -5.96
CA VAL A 5 -0.39 11.73 -4.72
C VAL A 5 -0.86 10.36 -4.23
N LYS A 6 0.10 9.50 -3.84
CA LYS A 6 -0.14 8.18 -3.24
C LYS A 6 0.60 8.13 -1.90
N ARG A 7 -0.08 7.72 -0.83
CA ARG A 7 0.53 7.52 0.50
C ARG A 7 0.20 6.13 1.01
N LEU A 8 1.24 5.39 1.35
CA LEU A 8 1.14 4.08 1.95
C LEU A 8 1.46 4.18 3.44
N TYR A 9 0.56 3.64 4.25
CA TYR A 9 0.78 3.46 5.67
C TYR A 9 0.81 1.96 5.98
N LEU A 10 1.90 1.51 6.60
CA LEU A 10 2.01 0.17 7.17
C LEU A 10 1.98 0.33 8.69
N SER A 11 0.90 -0.13 9.32
CA SER A 11 0.54 0.23 10.70
C SER A 11 0.44 1.75 10.89
N THR A 12 1.40 2.35 11.60
CA THR A 12 1.49 3.79 11.87
C THR A 12 2.54 4.48 11.00
N ASP A 13 3.33 3.72 10.26
CA ASP A 13 4.52 4.21 9.57
C ASP A 13 4.14 4.61 8.15
N GLU A 14 4.49 5.84 7.75
CA GLU A 14 4.39 6.26 6.35
C GLU A 14 5.59 5.70 5.59
N ILE A 15 5.31 4.76 4.67
CA ILE A 15 6.33 4.02 3.92
C ILE A 15 6.33 4.44 2.46
N HIS A 16 7.52 4.54 1.86
CA HIS A 16 7.64 4.84 0.45
C HIS A 16 7.04 3.71 -0.41
N LEU A 17 6.04 4.08 -1.21
CA LEU A 17 5.37 3.21 -2.17
C LEU A 17 6.08 3.26 -3.52
N ALA A 18 6.62 2.13 -3.98
CA ALA A 18 7.14 2.00 -5.34
C ALA A 18 6.04 1.65 -6.35
N ASP A 19 5.21 0.65 -6.03
CA ASP A 19 4.15 0.16 -6.92
C ASP A 19 2.96 -0.41 -6.14
N ALA A 20 1.77 -0.29 -6.73
CA ALA A 20 0.54 -0.89 -6.18
C ALA A 20 -0.38 -1.35 -7.31
N SER A 21 -0.77 -2.62 -7.24
CA SER A 21 -1.78 -3.22 -8.12
C SER A 21 -2.87 -3.85 -7.24
N LEU A 22 -4.04 -3.21 -7.19
CA LEU A 22 -5.16 -3.60 -6.34
C LEU A 22 -6.40 -3.91 -7.18
N VAL A 23 -7.16 -4.92 -6.76
CA VAL A 23 -8.49 -5.24 -7.25
C VAL A 23 -9.47 -4.98 -6.12
N LEU A 24 -10.43 -4.08 -6.36
CA LEU A 24 -11.51 -3.77 -5.42
C LEU A 24 -12.81 -4.38 -5.98
N GLU A 25 -13.43 -5.26 -5.21
CA GLU A 25 -14.60 -6.03 -5.63
C GLU A 25 -15.82 -5.67 -4.76
N LEU A 26 -17.01 -5.60 -5.37
CA LEU A 26 -18.26 -5.51 -4.62
C LEU A 26 -18.65 -6.90 -4.12
N ASN A 27 -19.09 -7.01 -2.86
CA ASN A 27 -19.45 -8.28 -2.20
C ASN A 27 -18.30 -9.29 -2.04
N SER A 28 -17.04 -8.84 -2.05
CA SER A 28 -15.85 -9.66 -1.83
C SER A 28 -14.74 -8.85 -1.16
N CYS A 29 -13.66 -9.50 -0.72
CA CYS A 29 -12.49 -8.83 -0.17
C CYS A 29 -11.62 -8.26 -1.30
N GLY A 30 -11.30 -6.97 -1.22
CA GLY A 30 -10.27 -6.37 -2.05
C GLY A 30 -8.90 -7.02 -1.81
N ARG A 31 -8.12 -7.21 -2.87
CA ARG A 31 -6.82 -7.88 -2.81
C ARG A 31 -5.85 -7.26 -3.79
N GLY A 32 -4.55 -7.47 -3.57
CA GLY A 32 -3.55 -7.04 -4.52
C GLY A 32 -2.15 -7.13 -3.98
N PHE A 33 -1.23 -6.47 -4.67
CA PHE A 33 0.19 -6.45 -4.33
C PHE A 33 0.67 -5.01 -4.15
N ILE A 34 1.49 -4.79 -3.13
CA ILE A 34 2.12 -3.50 -2.85
C ILE A 34 3.63 -3.70 -2.74
N THR A 35 4.42 -2.93 -3.49
CA THR A 35 5.87 -2.92 -3.35
C THR A 35 6.27 -1.68 -2.54
N ALA A 36 6.83 -1.90 -1.36
CA ALA A 36 7.14 -0.87 -0.38
C ALA A 36 8.63 -0.90 -0.01
N GLN A 37 9.24 0.28 0.21
CA GLN A 37 10.63 0.38 0.62
C GLN A 37 10.74 0.14 2.13
N THR A 38 10.94 -1.12 2.52
CA THR A 38 11.07 -1.52 3.92
C THR A 38 11.82 -2.84 4.03
N THR A 39 12.56 -2.99 5.12
CA THR A 39 13.15 -4.27 5.54
C THR A 39 12.39 -4.90 6.72
N THR A 40 11.49 -4.15 7.35
CA THR A 40 10.61 -4.62 8.43
C THR A 40 9.51 -5.50 7.88
N ASP A 41 9.31 -6.68 8.50
CA ASP A 41 8.17 -7.54 8.20
C ASP A 41 6.88 -6.99 8.83
N TYR A 42 5.92 -6.63 7.98
CA TYR A 42 4.61 -6.11 8.38
C TYR A 42 3.49 -7.16 8.31
N THR A 43 3.80 -8.45 8.16
CA THR A 43 2.78 -9.52 8.11
C THR A 43 1.81 -9.44 9.30
N GLY A 44 0.50 -9.51 9.02
CA GLY A 44 -0.60 -9.35 9.97
C GLY A 44 -0.85 -7.91 10.42
N LYS A 45 -0.06 -6.93 9.98
CA LYS A 45 -0.27 -5.51 10.30
C LYS A 45 -1.20 -4.84 9.31
N LEU A 46 -1.82 -3.76 9.76
CA LEU A 46 -2.75 -2.97 8.95
C LEU A 46 -2.00 -2.31 7.80
N VAL A 47 -2.57 -2.37 6.61
CA VAL A 47 -2.13 -1.62 5.43
C VAL A 47 -3.22 -0.65 5.01
N ARG A 48 -2.82 0.58 4.70
CA ARG A 48 -3.71 1.63 4.23
C ARG A 48 -3.08 2.36 3.05
N LEU A 49 -3.84 2.48 1.97
CA LEU A 49 -3.43 3.23 0.79
C LEU A 49 -4.38 4.41 0.56
N ASP A 50 -3.82 5.60 0.64
CA ASP A 50 -4.51 6.84 0.32
C ASP A 50 -4.04 7.36 -1.05
N VAL A 51 -4.98 7.70 -1.93
CA VAL A 51 -4.70 8.18 -3.30
C VAL A 51 -5.60 9.36 -3.64
N GLY A 52 -5.06 10.34 -4.36
CA GLY A 52 -5.81 11.50 -4.80
C GLY A 52 -4.92 12.54 -5.46
N TYR A 53 -5.31 13.82 -5.37
CA TYR A 53 -4.58 14.95 -5.93
C TYR A 53 -4.27 15.98 -4.84
N SER A 54 -3.42 16.96 -5.15
CA SER A 54 -3.16 18.09 -4.26
C SER A 54 -4.48 18.80 -3.91
N GLY A 55 -4.93 18.68 -2.65
CA GLY A 55 -6.18 19.25 -2.13
C GLY A 55 -7.24 18.23 -1.74
N LEU A 56 -7.16 16.98 -2.23
CA LEU A 56 -8.05 15.89 -1.81
C LEU A 56 -7.34 14.54 -1.90
N LEU A 57 -7.08 13.94 -0.75
CA LEU A 57 -6.53 12.59 -0.63
C LEU A 57 -7.58 11.71 0.04
N LEU A 58 -7.97 10.61 -0.62
CA LEU A 58 -9.00 9.70 -0.13
C LEU A 58 -8.37 8.35 0.23
N ARG A 59 -8.94 7.68 1.22
CA ARG A 59 -8.57 6.31 1.56
C ARG A 59 -9.23 5.33 0.59
N TRP A 60 -8.45 4.77 -0.31
CA TRP A 60 -8.96 3.84 -1.32
C TRP A 60 -8.92 2.38 -0.87
N PHE A 61 -8.00 2.05 0.04
CA PHE A 61 -7.87 0.68 0.52
C PHE A 61 -7.44 0.64 1.99
N THR A 62 -8.06 -0.28 2.75
CA THR A 62 -7.61 -0.71 4.07
C THR A 62 -7.66 -2.23 4.11
N GLY A 63 -6.61 -2.86 4.62
CA GLY A 63 -6.55 -4.31 4.76
C GLY A 63 -5.47 -4.72 5.74
N TYR A 64 -5.06 -5.99 5.64
CA TYR A 64 -3.94 -6.54 6.38
C TYR A 64 -2.90 -7.10 5.40
N VAL A 65 -1.63 -7.02 5.78
CA VAL A 65 -0.55 -7.66 5.03
C VAL A 65 -0.62 -9.16 5.28
N GLU A 66 -0.98 -9.93 4.27
CA GLU A 66 -1.06 -11.40 4.37
C GLU A 66 0.31 -12.07 4.27
N ARG A 67 1.24 -11.46 3.53
CA ARG A 67 2.58 -12.00 3.31
C ARG A 67 3.56 -10.87 3.05
N SER A 68 4.81 -11.02 3.50
CA SER A 68 5.92 -10.20 3.06
C SER A 68 6.99 -11.03 2.34
N GLN A 69 7.40 -10.59 1.15
CA GLN A 69 8.46 -11.21 0.37
C GLN A 69 9.53 -10.17 0.02
N PRO A 70 10.83 -10.49 0.15
CA PRO A 70 11.89 -9.61 -0.32
C PRO A 70 11.75 -9.30 -1.82
N ALA A 71 11.88 -8.02 -2.16
CA ALA A 71 12.12 -7.53 -3.51
C ALA A 71 13.53 -6.92 -3.58
N GLU A 72 13.93 -6.43 -4.75
CA GLU A 72 15.28 -5.88 -4.93
C GLU A 72 15.51 -4.63 -4.07
N ASN A 73 16.76 -4.42 -3.62
CA ASN A 73 17.26 -3.16 -3.04
C ASN A 73 16.50 -2.63 -1.81
N GLY A 74 16.16 -3.51 -0.86
CA GLY A 74 15.51 -3.08 0.41
C GLY A 74 14.02 -2.78 0.26
N TYR A 75 13.41 -3.27 -0.81
CA TYR A 75 11.96 -3.29 -0.98
C TYR A 75 11.40 -4.65 -0.55
N GLN A 76 10.14 -4.65 -0.15
CA GLN A 76 9.35 -5.85 0.06
C GLN A 76 8.07 -5.77 -0.76
N ARG A 77 7.66 -6.91 -1.31
CA ARG A 77 6.36 -7.12 -1.93
C ARG A 77 5.42 -7.72 -0.89
N LEU A 78 4.37 -6.96 -0.60
CA LEU A 78 3.30 -7.24 0.33
C LEU A 78 2.04 -7.71 -0.42
#